data_AF-B5HL94-F1
#
_entry.id   AF-B5HL94-F1
#
_cell.length_a   1.000
_cell.length_b   1.000
_cell.length_c   1.000
_cell.angle_alpha   90.00
_cell.angle_beta   90.00
_cell.angle_gamma   90.00
#
_symmetry.space_group_name_H-M   'P 1'
#
loop_
_entity.id
_entity.type
_entity.pdbx_description
1 polymer ?
#
loop_
_entity_poly.entity_id
_entity_poly.type
_entity_poly.pdbx_seq_one_letter_code
_entity_poly.pdbx_strand_id
1 'polypeptide(L)'
;MVSSEYERRIAGRFATFDQDGNGYIDREDFNVAAKALLAEFGTAARSDKGQALYVGAEAFWQGMAGIADRDGDQRITRDEFVNGALKRLRDNPDRFAEIARPFLHAALAVADQDGDGRATVEDTARVLRILGVGEDIAQTAAATLDTDGDGKVGEAEIVPAFARYFTVPE
;
A
#
# COMPACT_ATOMS: atom_id res chain seq x y z
N MET A 1 1.73 -1.50 28.61
CA MET A 1 2.54 -2.22 27.59
C MET A 1 1.74 -2.47 26.31
N VAL A 2 0.45 -2.85 26.37
CA VAL A 2 -0.41 -3.00 25.18
C VAL A 2 -0.60 -1.67 24.41
N SER A 3 -0.84 -0.54 25.10
CA SER A 3 -0.98 0.79 24.47
C SER A 3 0.21 1.17 23.60
N SER A 4 1.44 0.89 24.05
CA SER A 4 2.66 1.29 23.31
C SER A 4 2.93 0.45 22.06
N GLU A 5 2.53 -0.82 22.05
CA GLU A 5 2.66 -1.65 20.84
C GLU A 5 1.55 -1.34 19.83
N TYR A 6 0.33 -1.10 20.32
CA TYR A 6 -0.80 -0.66 19.49
C TYR A 6 -0.51 0.68 18.81
N GLU A 7 -0.04 1.68 19.56
CA GLU A 7 0.38 2.99 19.02
C GLU A 7 1.51 2.84 18.00
N ARG A 8 2.50 1.97 18.26
CA ARG A 8 3.60 1.73 17.32
C ARG A 8 3.10 1.08 16.02
N ARG A 9 2.14 0.15 16.09
CA ARG A 9 1.52 -0.46 14.90
C ARG A 9 0.79 0.60 14.08
N ILE A 10 -0.01 1.44 14.72
CA ILE A 10 -0.73 2.53 14.05
C ILE A 10 0.24 3.50 13.38
N ALA A 11 1.28 3.93 14.09
CA ALA A 11 2.31 4.80 13.52
C ALA A 11 2.97 4.17 12.29
N GLY A 12 3.22 2.85 12.31
CA GLY A 12 3.71 2.11 11.15
C GLY A 12 2.72 2.09 9.97
N ARG A 13 1.40 1.96 10.24
CA ARG A 13 0.37 2.03 9.20
C ARG A 13 0.26 3.41 8.57
N PHE A 14 0.33 4.45 9.40
CA PHE A 14 0.34 5.82 8.93
C PHE A 14 1.58 6.10 8.06
N ALA A 15 2.77 5.69 8.51
CA ALA A 15 4.01 5.84 7.76
C ALA A 15 4.06 5.03 6.45
N THR A 16 3.19 4.05 6.26
CA THR A 16 3.03 3.37 4.96
C THR A 16 2.38 4.30 3.92
N PHE A 17 1.61 5.29 4.36
CA PHE A 17 0.92 6.22 3.48
C PHE A 17 1.60 7.59 3.39
N ASP A 18 2.18 8.11 4.48
CA ASP A 18 2.99 9.34 4.52
C ASP A 18 4.38 9.06 3.92
N GLN A 19 4.47 9.07 2.59
CA GLN A 19 5.63 8.67 1.80
C GLN A 19 6.70 9.75 1.74
N ASP A 20 6.32 11.03 1.83
CA ASP A 20 7.27 12.14 1.89
C ASP A 20 7.69 12.51 3.34
N GLY A 21 6.99 11.99 4.35
CA GLY A 21 7.30 12.18 5.76
C GLY A 21 6.89 13.56 6.30
N ASN A 22 5.99 14.27 5.64
CA ASN A 22 5.56 15.61 6.02
C ASN A 22 4.58 15.62 7.22
N GLY A 23 4.11 14.44 7.65
CA GLY A 23 3.29 14.27 8.85
C GLY A 23 1.78 14.24 8.60
N TYR A 24 1.33 14.30 7.36
CA TYR A 24 -0.04 14.06 6.92
C TYR A 24 -0.04 13.19 5.66
N ILE A 25 -1.14 12.50 5.38
CA ILE A 25 -1.29 11.76 4.14
C ILE A 25 -2.04 12.64 3.15
N ASP A 26 -1.48 12.86 1.97
CA ASP A 26 -2.14 13.60 0.89
C ASP A 26 -2.07 12.87 -0.47
N ARG A 27 -2.60 13.52 -1.50
CA ARG A 27 -2.58 12.99 -2.88
C ARG A 27 -1.15 12.82 -3.42
N GLU A 28 -0.21 13.66 -2.99
CA GLU A 28 1.16 13.64 -3.48
C GLU A 28 1.92 12.41 -2.99
N ASP A 29 1.66 11.92 -1.77
CA ASP A 29 2.24 10.66 -1.28
C ASP A 29 2.01 9.48 -2.24
N PHE A 30 0.79 9.37 -2.76
CA PHE A 30 0.40 8.32 -3.70
C PHE A 30 1.10 8.51 -5.06
N ASN A 31 1.29 9.76 -5.50
CA ASN A 31 2.05 10.06 -6.72
C ASN A 31 3.54 9.74 -6.54
N VAL A 32 4.11 10.05 -5.37
CA VAL A 32 5.51 9.76 -5.02
C VAL A 32 5.73 8.25 -5.05
N ALA A 33 4.87 7.47 -4.40
CA ALA A 33 4.91 6.01 -4.44
C ALA A 33 4.83 5.46 -5.87
N ALA A 34 3.83 5.90 -6.65
CA ALA A 34 3.67 5.45 -8.03
C ALA A 34 4.90 5.77 -8.89
N LYS A 35 5.41 7.00 -8.80
CA LYS A 35 6.60 7.44 -9.54
C LYS A 35 7.85 6.64 -9.15
N ALA A 36 8.04 6.36 -7.87
CA ALA A 36 9.18 5.59 -7.39
C ALA A 36 9.14 4.14 -7.89
N LEU A 37 7.96 3.51 -7.87
CA LEU A 37 7.78 2.16 -8.43
C LEU A 37 8.10 2.11 -9.93
N LEU A 38 7.60 3.07 -10.71
CA LEU A 38 7.90 3.13 -12.14
C LEU A 38 9.40 3.29 -12.42
N ALA A 39 10.09 4.10 -11.61
CA ALA A 39 11.53 4.29 -11.74
C ALA A 39 12.31 3.02 -11.41
N GLU A 40 11.95 2.32 -10.32
CA GLU A 40 12.58 1.07 -9.89
C GLU A 40 12.52 -0.02 -10.96
N PHE A 41 11.38 -0.14 -11.65
CA PHE A 41 11.14 -1.16 -12.66
C PHE A 41 11.33 -0.66 -14.10
N GLY A 42 11.92 0.52 -14.29
CA GLY A 42 12.18 1.08 -15.62
C GLY A 42 10.93 1.26 -16.50
N THR A 43 9.75 1.36 -15.88
CA THR A 43 8.48 1.43 -16.60
C THR A 43 8.17 2.87 -16.99
N ALA A 44 7.93 3.12 -18.27
CA ALA A 44 7.63 4.47 -18.74
C ALA A 44 6.28 4.95 -18.19
N ALA A 45 6.23 6.15 -17.62
CA ALA A 45 5.00 6.72 -17.06
C ALA A 45 3.83 6.80 -18.04
N ARG A 46 4.11 6.99 -19.34
CA ARG A 46 3.09 7.07 -20.40
C ARG A 46 2.71 5.71 -21.01
N SER A 47 3.29 4.61 -20.54
CA SER A 47 2.86 3.26 -20.93
C SER A 47 1.53 2.89 -20.28
N ASP A 48 0.88 1.84 -20.77
CA ASP A 48 -0.37 1.34 -20.18
C ASP A 48 -0.21 0.96 -18.71
N LYS A 49 0.86 0.23 -18.35
CA LYS A 49 1.21 -0.09 -16.95
C LYS A 49 1.43 1.17 -16.11
N GLY A 50 2.15 2.15 -16.67
CA GLY A 50 2.42 3.44 -16.01
C GLY A 50 1.15 4.24 -15.72
N GLN A 51 0.25 4.36 -16.71
CA GLN A 51 -1.02 5.06 -16.54
C GLN A 51 -1.95 4.32 -15.57
N ALA A 52 -2.02 2.98 -15.65
CA ALA A 52 -2.80 2.17 -14.72
C ALA A 52 -2.36 2.38 -13.26
N LEU A 53 -1.05 2.48 -13.01
CA LEU A 53 -0.53 2.73 -11.66
C LEU A 53 -0.94 4.10 -11.12
N TYR A 54 -0.82 5.17 -11.90
CA TYR A 54 -1.27 6.50 -11.47
C TYR A 54 -2.78 6.58 -11.26
N VAL A 55 -3.58 5.95 -12.14
CA VAL A 55 -5.04 5.88 -11.97
C VAL A 55 -5.40 5.11 -10.71
N GLY A 56 -4.72 3.99 -10.45
CA GLY A 56 -4.92 3.21 -9.22
C GLY A 56 -4.53 3.98 -7.96
N ALA A 57 -3.41 4.71 -8.01
CA ALA A 57 -2.93 5.55 -6.92
C ALA A 57 -3.93 6.68 -6.59
N GLU A 58 -4.45 7.37 -7.61
CA GLU A 58 -5.48 8.40 -7.43
C GLU A 58 -6.78 7.81 -6.88
N ALA A 59 -7.26 6.69 -7.43
CA ALA A 59 -8.46 6.03 -6.93
C ALA A 59 -8.31 5.61 -5.46
N PHE A 60 -7.13 5.14 -5.08
CA PHE A 60 -6.84 4.77 -3.71
C PHE A 60 -6.83 5.99 -2.78
N TRP A 61 -6.15 7.09 -3.17
CA TRP A 61 -6.20 8.35 -2.44
C TRP A 61 -7.64 8.83 -2.22
N GLN A 62 -8.45 8.92 -3.28
CA GLN A 62 -9.83 9.40 -3.20
C GLN A 62 -10.69 8.54 -2.26
N GLY A 63 -10.53 7.21 -2.32
CA GLY A 63 -11.24 6.31 -1.42
C GLY A 63 -10.81 6.46 0.04
N MET A 64 -9.53 6.74 0.29
CA MET A 64 -9.01 6.99 1.64
C MET A 64 -9.49 8.33 2.21
N ALA A 65 -9.38 9.41 1.42
CA ALA A 65 -9.86 10.74 1.79
C ALA A 65 -11.35 10.71 2.14
N GLY A 66 -12.19 10.07 1.30
CA GLY A 66 -13.62 9.93 1.56
C GLY A 66 -13.97 9.17 2.86
N ILE A 67 -13.02 8.43 3.43
CA ILE A 67 -13.17 7.74 4.72
C ILE A 67 -12.65 8.58 5.88
N ALA A 68 -11.51 9.23 5.72
CA ALA A 68 -10.69 9.72 6.81
C ALA A 68 -10.64 11.25 6.92
N ASP A 69 -10.64 11.97 5.80
CA ASP A 69 -10.62 13.43 5.74
C ASP A 69 -11.96 13.98 6.22
N ARG A 70 -11.97 14.56 7.44
CA ARG A 70 -13.21 14.97 8.11
C ARG A 70 -13.53 16.43 7.89
N ASP A 71 -12.53 17.27 7.77
CA ASP A 71 -12.69 18.71 7.59
C ASP A 71 -12.62 19.14 6.12
N GLY A 72 -12.24 18.24 5.22
CA GLY A 72 -12.23 18.42 3.77
C GLY A 72 -11.03 19.22 3.28
N ASP A 73 -9.95 19.31 4.05
CA ASP A 73 -8.76 20.07 3.68
C ASP A 73 -7.82 19.34 2.70
N GLN A 74 -8.20 18.12 2.28
CA GLN A 74 -7.45 17.23 1.40
C GLN A 74 -6.15 16.72 2.01
N ARG A 75 -6.09 16.63 3.34
CA ARG A 75 -5.01 16.02 4.10
C ARG A 75 -5.64 15.10 5.14
N ILE A 76 -4.95 14.01 5.45
CA ILE A 76 -5.35 13.13 6.53
C ILE A 76 -4.27 13.22 7.59
N THR A 77 -4.59 13.92 8.67
CA THR A 77 -3.72 13.98 9.84
C THR A 77 -3.64 12.64 10.56
N ARG A 78 -2.65 12.47 11.46
CA ARG A 78 -2.58 11.28 12.32
C ARG A 78 -3.85 11.08 13.13
N ASP A 79 -4.42 12.16 13.65
CA ASP A 79 -5.64 12.11 14.46
C ASP A 79 -6.85 11.67 13.63
N GLU A 80 -6.98 12.13 12.38
CA GLU A 80 -8.01 11.68 11.46
C GLU A 80 -7.82 10.24 11.01
N PHE A 81 -6.58 9.81 10.80
CA PHE A 81 -6.27 8.42 10.50
C PHE A 81 -6.68 7.50 11.67
N VAL A 82 -6.31 7.87 12.91
CA VAL A 82 -6.61 7.08 14.11
C VAL A 82 -8.11 7.05 14.40
N ASN A 83 -8.76 8.21 14.40
CA ASN A 83 -10.16 8.34 14.82
C ASN A 83 -11.15 8.09 13.67
N GLY A 84 -10.71 8.17 12.42
CA GLY A 84 -11.51 8.00 11.21
C GLY A 84 -11.22 6.68 10.50
N ALA A 85 -10.02 6.54 9.94
CA ALA A 85 -9.66 5.41 9.09
C ALA A 85 -9.63 4.08 9.86
N LEU A 86 -8.92 4.01 11.00
CA LEU A 86 -8.71 2.74 11.72
C LEU A 86 -9.99 2.01 12.10
N LYS A 87 -11.03 2.75 12.50
CA LYS A 87 -12.33 2.14 12.81
C LYS A 87 -12.93 1.48 11.57
N ARG A 88 -12.92 2.16 10.42
CA ARG A 88 -13.44 1.59 9.17
C ARG A 88 -12.58 0.45 8.64
N LEU A 89 -11.25 0.57 8.77
CA LEU A 89 -10.29 -0.49 8.43
C LEU A 89 -10.58 -1.76 9.23
N ARG A 90 -10.92 -1.62 10.51
CA ARG A 90 -11.28 -2.74 11.39
C ARG A 90 -12.65 -3.32 11.08
N ASP A 91 -13.65 -2.47 10.90
CA ASP A 91 -15.04 -2.90 10.72
C ASP A 91 -15.27 -3.54 9.34
N ASN A 92 -14.54 -3.11 8.30
CA ASN A 92 -14.69 -3.59 6.93
C ASN A 92 -13.34 -3.67 6.18
N PRO A 93 -12.41 -4.53 6.62
CA PRO A 93 -11.06 -4.60 6.04
C PRO A 93 -11.07 -4.98 4.56
N ASP A 94 -11.94 -5.92 4.17
CA ASP A 94 -12.06 -6.34 2.77
C ASP A 94 -12.50 -5.19 1.87
N ARG A 95 -13.44 -4.35 2.34
CA ARG A 95 -13.89 -3.17 1.59
C ARG A 95 -12.75 -2.17 1.37
N PHE A 96 -11.88 -1.99 2.35
CA PHE A 96 -10.72 -1.13 2.18
C PHE A 96 -9.70 -1.73 1.20
N ALA A 97 -9.49 -3.04 1.24
CA ALA A 97 -8.64 -3.72 0.28
C ALA A 97 -9.18 -3.60 -1.15
N GLU A 98 -10.51 -3.62 -1.35
CA GLU A 98 -11.12 -3.33 -2.65
C GLU A 98 -10.87 -1.91 -3.15
N ILE A 99 -10.80 -0.91 -2.24
CA ILE A 99 -10.43 0.46 -2.61
C ILE A 99 -8.98 0.51 -3.10
N ALA A 100 -8.09 -0.24 -2.45
CA ALA A 100 -6.67 -0.31 -2.83
C ALA A 100 -6.40 -1.24 -4.03
N ARG A 101 -7.32 -2.16 -4.35
CA ARG A 101 -7.13 -3.21 -5.38
C ARG A 101 -6.61 -2.68 -6.72
N PRO A 102 -7.14 -1.58 -7.30
CA PRO A 102 -6.60 -1.05 -8.56
C PRO A 102 -5.12 -0.65 -8.49
N PHE A 103 -4.70 -0.04 -7.38
CA PHE A 103 -3.29 0.30 -7.14
C PHE A 103 -2.44 -0.96 -6.96
N LEU A 104 -2.89 -1.91 -6.13
CA LEU A 104 -2.19 -3.16 -5.85
C LEU A 104 -1.98 -4.00 -7.12
N HIS A 105 -3.03 -4.13 -7.94
CA HIS A 105 -2.97 -4.81 -9.24
C HIS A 105 -1.97 -4.14 -10.18
N ALA A 106 -2.02 -2.81 -10.30
CA ALA A 106 -1.09 -2.09 -11.17
C ALA A 106 0.36 -2.16 -10.67
N ALA A 107 0.59 -2.14 -9.36
CA ALA A 107 1.92 -2.30 -8.77
C ALA A 107 2.50 -3.69 -9.06
N LEU A 108 1.68 -4.75 -8.95
CA LEU A 108 2.08 -6.10 -9.39
C LEU A 108 2.43 -6.13 -10.87
N ALA A 109 1.60 -5.53 -11.73
CA ALA A 109 1.86 -5.50 -13.16
C ALA A 109 3.17 -4.77 -13.50
N VAL A 110 3.54 -3.73 -12.73
CA VAL A 110 4.83 -3.04 -12.88
C VAL A 110 5.99 -3.93 -12.42
N ALA A 111 5.83 -4.67 -11.33
CA ALA A 111 6.83 -5.59 -10.81
C ALA A 111 6.98 -6.88 -11.66
N ASP A 112 5.93 -7.29 -12.36
CA ASP A 112 5.90 -8.42 -13.28
C ASP A 112 6.66 -8.09 -14.58
N GLN A 113 7.93 -8.50 -14.61
CA GLN A 113 8.87 -8.28 -15.72
C GLN A 113 8.75 -9.33 -16.83
N ASP A 114 8.29 -10.54 -16.54
CA ASP A 114 8.15 -11.63 -17.54
C ASP A 114 6.74 -11.70 -18.15
N GLY A 115 5.77 -10.99 -17.58
CA GLY A 115 4.42 -10.81 -18.11
C GLY A 115 3.49 -11.98 -17.85
N ASP A 116 3.78 -12.84 -16.87
CA ASP A 116 2.95 -14.00 -16.55
C ASP A 116 1.82 -13.71 -15.57
N GLY A 117 1.68 -12.45 -15.15
CA GLY A 117 0.63 -11.96 -14.27
C GLY A 117 0.97 -12.07 -12.78
N ARG A 118 2.19 -12.46 -12.42
CA ARG A 118 2.67 -12.52 -11.02
C ARG A 118 4.06 -11.92 -10.90
N ALA A 119 4.34 -11.26 -9.77
CA ALA A 119 5.69 -10.77 -9.48
C ALA A 119 6.49 -11.87 -8.79
N THR A 120 7.81 -11.93 -8.99
CA THR A 120 8.66 -12.81 -8.18
C THR A 120 8.66 -12.35 -6.72
N VAL A 121 9.00 -13.24 -5.77
CA VAL A 121 9.21 -12.84 -4.36
C VAL A 121 10.29 -11.75 -4.26
N GLU A 122 11.33 -11.81 -5.08
CA GLU A 122 12.40 -10.81 -5.12
C GLU A 122 11.89 -9.44 -5.58
N ASP A 123 11.12 -9.38 -6.67
CA ASP A 123 10.53 -8.14 -7.16
C ASP A 123 9.47 -7.60 -6.21
N THR A 124 8.73 -8.47 -5.53
CA THR A 124 7.80 -8.07 -4.46
C THR A 124 8.55 -7.42 -3.29
N ALA A 125 9.71 -7.95 -2.90
CA ALA A 125 10.55 -7.32 -1.87
C ALA A 125 11.08 -5.95 -2.32
N ARG A 126 11.41 -5.78 -3.61
CA ARG A 126 11.77 -4.47 -4.20
C ARG A 126 10.62 -3.47 -4.09
N VAL A 127 9.39 -3.86 -4.44
CA VAL A 127 8.18 -3.04 -4.26
C VAL A 127 8.05 -2.58 -2.81
N LEU A 128 8.14 -3.50 -1.84
CA LEU A 128 8.00 -3.17 -0.43
C LEU A 128 9.07 -2.17 0.05
N ARG A 129 10.33 -2.32 -0.38
CA ARG A 129 11.41 -1.37 -0.05
C ARG A 129 11.14 0.02 -0.60
N ILE A 130 10.68 0.11 -1.85
CA ILE A 130 10.32 1.39 -2.48
C ILE A 130 9.18 2.08 -1.73
N LEU A 131 8.25 1.32 -1.17
CA LEU A 131 7.14 1.83 -0.35
C LEU A 131 7.52 2.07 1.12
N GLY A 132 8.81 2.08 1.45
CA GLY A 132 9.33 2.46 2.77
C GLY A 132 9.48 1.31 3.78
N VAL A 133 9.30 0.06 3.37
CA VAL A 133 9.56 -1.09 4.26
C VAL A 133 11.07 -1.30 4.40
N GLY A 134 11.55 -1.43 5.64
CA GLY A 134 12.96 -1.70 5.94
C GLY A 134 13.48 -2.95 5.22
N GLU A 135 14.74 -2.91 4.78
CA GLU A 135 15.36 -3.95 3.96
C GLU A 135 15.33 -5.34 4.63
N ASP A 136 15.56 -5.39 5.94
CA ASP A 136 15.51 -6.59 6.77
C ASP A 136 14.10 -7.21 6.84
N ILE A 137 13.07 -6.38 6.76
CA ILE A 137 11.67 -6.81 6.84
C ILE A 137 11.12 -7.16 5.46
N ALA A 138 11.51 -6.41 4.42
CA ALA A 138 10.92 -6.52 3.08
C ALA A 138 11.05 -7.94 2.50
N GLN A 139 12.20 -8.58 2.65
CA GLN A 139 12.41 -9.94 2.15
C GLN A 139 11.52 -10.95 2.87
N THR A 140 11.45 -10.88 4.19
CA THR A 140 10.60 -11.78 4.99
C THR A 140 9.12 -11.54 4.72
N ALA A 141 8.71 -10.29 4.57
CA ALA A 141 7.34 -9.93 4.23
C ALA A 141 6.95 -10.46 2.85
N ALA A 142 7.79 -10.25 1.83
CA ALA A 142 7.55 -10.77 0.48
C ALA A 142 7.45 -12.30 0.45
N ALA A 143 8.35 -13.01 1.16
CA ALA A 143 8.29 -14.46 1.27
C ALA A 143 7.03 -14.95 2.02
N THR A 144 6.44 -14.14 2.90
CA THR A 144 5.18 -14.47 3.60
C THR A 144 3.95 -14.21 2.71
N LEU A 145 4.08 -13.39 1.68
CA LEU A 145 3.02 -13.13 0.71
C LEU A 145 2.84 -14.30 -0.26
N ASP A 146 3.92 -15.02 -0.59
CA ASP A 146 3.88 -16.27 -1.36
C ASP A 146 3.33 -17.40 -0.48
N THR A 147 2.01 -17.60 -0.54
CA THR A 147 1.27 -18.50 0.34
C THR A 147 1.17 -19.92 -0.22
N ASP A 148 1.31 -20.10 -1.53
CA ASP A 148 1.31 -21.39 -2.19
C ASP A 148 2.72 -21.96 -2.43
N GLY A 149 3.76 -21.13 -2.23
CA GLY A 149 5.17 -21.52 -2.27
C GLY A 149 5.70 -21.69 -3.69
N ASP A 150 5.08 -21.06 -4.68
CA ASP A 150 5.48 -21.16 -6.08
C ASP A 150 6.62 -20.19 -6.47
N GLY A 151 7.07 -19.35 -5.53
CA GLY A 151 8.12 -18.35 -5.71
C GLY A 151 7.65 -17.05 -6.35
N LYS A 152 6.34 -16.91 -6.58
CA LYS A 152 5.70 -15.73 -7.12
C LYS A 152 4.60 -15.24 -6.19
N VAL A 153 4.18 -14.00 -6.41
CA VAL A 153 3.17 -13.30 -5.63
C VAL A 153 2.13 -12.73 -6.58
N GLY A 154 0.88 -13.15 -6.40
CA GLY A 154 -0.25 -12.75 -7.22
C GLY A 154 -1.25 -11.85 -6.50
N GLU A 155 -2.22 -11.32 -7.26
CA GLU A 155 -3.28 -10.46 -6.72
C GLU A 155 -4.12 -11.15 -5.64
N ALA A 156 -4.37 -12.46 -5.82
CA ALA A 156 -5.10 -13.29 -4.86
C ALA A 156 -4.43 -13.36 -3.47
N GLU A 157 -3.13 -13.07 -3.40
CA GLU A 157 -2.35 -13.14 -2.16
C GLU A 157 -2.18 -11.75 -1.54
N ILE A 158 -1.84 -10.75 -2.36
CA ILE A 158 -1.56 -9.40 -1.83
C ILE A 158 -2.80 -8.68 -1.35
N VAL A 159 -3.96 -8.85 -1.98
CA VAL A 159 -5.17 -8.10 -1.61
C VAL A 159 -5.66 -8.54 -0.22
N PRO A 160 -5.81 -9.84 0.08
CA PRO A 160 -6.09 -10.29 1.44
C PRO A 160 -4.98 -9.95 2.44
N ALA A 161 -3.71 -10.01 2.04
CA ALA A 161 -2.61 -9.64 2.93
C ALA A 161 -2.64 -8.16 3.31
N PHE A 162 -2.97 -7.29 2.36
CA PHE A 162 -3.18 -5.87 2.58
C PHE A 162 -4.33 -5.62 3.58
N ALA A 163 -5.47 -6.29 3.40
CA ALA A 163 -6.60 -6.24 4.34
C ALA A 163 -6.16 -6.61 5.77
N ARG A 164 -5.43 -7.74 5.91
CA ARG A 164 -4.90 -8.21 7.20
C ARG A 164 -3.91 -7.22 7.81
N TYR A 165 -3.04 -6.63 7.01
CA TYR A 165 -2.03 -5.69 7.50
C TYR A 165 -2.69 -4.47 8.14
N PHE A 166 -3.70 -3.88 7.52
CA PHE A 166 -4.40 -2.70 8.04
C PHE A 166 -5.47 -3.01 9.10
N THR A 167 -5.76 -4.29 9.35
CA THR A 167 -6.55 -4.72 10.51
C THR A 167 -5.61 -4.77 11.73
N VAL A 168 -5.54 -3.68 12.50
CA VAL A 168 -4.73 -3.65 13.73
C VAL A 168 -5.51 -4.32 14.86
N PRO A 169 -5.10 -5.50 15.37
CA PRO A 169 -5.73 -6.11 16.55
C PRO A 169 -5.43 -5.29 17.80
N GLU A 170 -6.38 -5.30 18.75
CA GLU A 170 -6.23 -4.69 20.08
C GLU A 170 -5.20 -5.41 20.96
#